data_AF-A0A1H3T095-F1
#
_entry.id   AF-A0A1H3T095-F1
#
_cell.length_a   1.000
_cell.length_b   1.000
_cell.length_c   1.000
_cell.angle_alpha   90.00
_cell.angle_beta   90.00
_cell.angle_gamma   90.00
#
_symmetry.space_group_name_H-M   'P 1'
#
loop_
_entity.id
_entity.type
_entity.pdbx_description
1 polymer ?
#
loop_
_entity_poly.entity_id
_entity_poly.type
_entity_poly.pdbx_seq_one_letter_code
_entity_poly.pdbx_strand_id
1 'polypeptide(L)'
;MSAMDPGVIAPESPQSFSSALDQVLFHMGSALNDEQANKVAGYLEGGKALPAAEALASIAAAKRRMVSREDRNILRTVIETYNGDLTHISSLESQAVTDAPTVTIKAPRLLGLA
;
A
#
# COMPACT_ATOMS: atom_id res chain seq x y z
N MET A 1 -9.77 3.93 -37.37
CA MET A 1 -9.70 3.13 -36.12
C MET A 1 -8.28 3.24 -35.61
N SER A 2 -8.01 4.18 -34.71
CA SER A 2 -6.69 4.35 -34.11
C SER A 2 -6.53 3.33 -32.99
N ALA A 3 -5.56 2.43 -33.14
CA ALA A 3 -5.14 1.54 -32.08
C ALA A 3 -4.64 2.39 -30.91
N MET A 4 -5.34 2.32 -29.78
CA MET A 4 -4.85 2.81 -28.50
C MET A 4 -3.78 1.83 -28.05
N ASP A 5 -2.52 2.26 -28.18
CA ASP A 5 -1.35 1.65 -27.57
C ASP A 5 -1.62 1.48 -26.05
N PRO A 6 -1.76 0.26 -25.52
CA PRO A 6 -1.79 0.08 -24.08
C PRO A 6 -0.36 0.34 -23.60
N GLY A 7 -0.13 1.56 -23.12
CA GLY A 7 1.14 2.00 -22.59
C GLY A 7 1.77 0.91 -21.75
N VAL A 8 2.89 0.39 -22.24
CA VAL A 8 3.75 -0.54 -21.52
C VAL A 8 4.12 0.17 -20.22
N ILE A 9 3.56 -0.29 -19.10
CA ILE A 9 4.03 0.08 -17.77
C ILE A 9 5.45 -0.47 -17.72
N ALA A 10 6.43 0.38 -17.95
CA ALA A 10 7.82 0.01 -17.82
C ALA A 10 8.01 -0.56 -16.40
N PRO A 11 8.73 -1.68 -16.24
CA PRO A 11 9.05 -2.17 -14.90
C PRO A 11 9.75 -1.03 -14.16
N GLU A 12 9.14 -0.57 -13.06
CA GLU A 12 9.66 0.56 -12.32
C GLU A 12 11.10 0.24 -11.89
N SER A 13 12.03 1.10 -12.26
CA SER A 13 13.45 0.91 -11.97
C SER A 13 13.65 0.86 -10.45
N PRO A 14 14.63 0.09 -9.93
CA PRO A 14 14.97 0.04 -8.50
C PRO A 14 15.12 1.40 -7.81
N GLN A 15 15.56 2.40 -8.56
CA GLN A 15 15.74 3.77 -8.11
C GLN A 15 14.41 4.54 -7.96
N SER A 16 13.40 4.21 -8.77
CA SER A 16 12.03 4.72 -8.63
C SER A 16 11.37 4.20 -7.35
N PHE A 17 11.68 2.96 -6.95
CA PHE A 17 11.15 2.38 -5.72
C PHE A 17 11.64 3.08 -4.46
N SER A 18 12.89 3.59 -4.43
CA SER A 18 13.36 4.34 -3.26
C SER A 18 12.51 5.58 -3.01
N SER A 19 12.28 6.39 -4.05
CA SER A 19 11.46 7.61 -3.94
C SER A 19 10.00 7.29 -3.56
N ALA A 20 9.43 6.23 -4.13
CA ALA A 20 8.08 5.80 -3.79
C ALA A 20 7.99 5.32 -2.33
N LEU A 21 8.98 4.58 -1.84
CA LEU A 21 9.03 4.13 -0.44
C LEU A 21 9.33 5.27 0.53
N ASP A 22 10.11 6.27 0.14
CA ASP A 22 10.29 7.51 0.92
C ASP A 22 8.97 8.25 1.09
N GLN A 23 8.15 8.30 0.04
CA GLN A 23 6.80 8.87 0.12
C GLN A 23 5.90 8.07 1.06
N VAL A 24 5.91 6.73 0.98
CA VAL A 24 5.15 5.87 1.91
C VAL A 24 5.64 6.07 3.35
N LEU A 25 6.94 6.13 3.57
CA LEU A 25 7.55 6.40 4.88
C LEU A 25 7.09 7.76 5.42
N PHE A 26 7.07 8.79 4.59
CA PHE A 26 6.56 10.12 4.95
C PHE A 26 5.08 10.08 5.36
N HIS A 27 4.22 9.43 4.57
CA HIS A 27 2.80 9.26 4.90
C HIS A 27 2.60 8.51 6.22
N MET A 28 3.45 7.52 6.48
CA MET A 28 3.41 6.74 7.72
C MET A 28 4.07 7.47 8.89
N GLY A 29 4.85 8.54 8.69
CA GLY A 29 5.80 9.10 9.66
C GLY A 29 5.26 9.35 11.07
N SER A 30 3.99 9.75 11.21
CA SER A 30 3.35 9.91 12.53
C SER A 30 3.09 8.61 13.31
N ALA A 31 3.18 7.47 12.65
CA ALA A 31 2.92 6.13 13.19
C ALA A 31 4.19 5.33 13.48
N LEU A 32 5.34 5.74 12.96
CA LEU A 32 6.64 5.15 13.30
C LEU A 32 7.20 5.83 14.55
N ASN A 33 7.84 5.05 15.42
CA ASN A 33 8.77 5.65 16.38
C ASN A 33 10.12 5.94 15.70
N ASP A 34 10.96 6.75 16.33
CA ASP A 34 12.25 7.18 15.76
C ASP A 34 13.13 5.98 15.38
N GLU A 35 13.12 4.91 16.17
CA GLU A 35 13.88 3.69 15.89
C GLU A 35 13.40 3.01 14.59
N GLN A 36 12.08 2.87 14.41
CA GLN A 36 11.49 2.28 13.22
C GLN A 36 11.70 3.17 11.98
N ALA A 37 11.53 4.48 12.12
CA ALA A 37 11.75 5.44 11.04
C ALA A 37 13.22 5.41 10.59
N ASN A 38 14.17 5.47 11.52
CA ASN A 38 15.60 5.39 11.23
C ASN A 38 15.99 4.05 10.60
N LYS A 39 15.37 2.95 11.02
CA LYS A 39 15.62 1.63 10.44
C LYS A 39 15.18 1.56 8.98
N VAL A 40 13.99 2.08 8.65
CA VAL A 40 13.49 2.12 7.27
C VAL A 40 14.34 3.07 6.44
N ALA A 41 14.66 4.27 6.94
CA ALA A 41 15.53 5.23 6.27
C ALA A 41 16.90 4.60 5.93
N GLY A 42 17.53 3.88 6.87
CA GLY A 42 18.79 3.19 6.61
C GLY A 42 18.71 2.08 5.55
N TYR A 43 17.54 1.45 5.37
CA TYR A 43 17.33 0.53 4.24
C TYR A 43 17.23 1.28 2.91
N LEU A 44 16.54 2.42 2.86
CA LEU A 44 16.41 3.25 1.66
C LEU A 44 17.74 3.87 1.24
N GLU A 45 18.49 4.45 2.18
CA GLU A 45 19.84 4.97 1.94
C GLU A 45 20.80 3.89 1.45
N GLY A 46 20.62 2.65 1.90
CA GLY A 46 21.40 1.49 1.46
C GLY A 46 20.94 0.88 0.13
N GLY A 47 19.93 1.44 -0.54
CA GLY A 47 19.35 0.90 -1.78
C GLY A 47 18.60 -0.42 -1.60
N LYS A 48 18.18 -0.73 -0.37
CA LYS A 48 17.52 -1.99 -0.01
C LYS A 48 16.00 -1.81 0.00
N ALA A 49 15.42 -1.70 -1.20
CA ALA A 49 13.98 -1.46 -1.38
C ALA A 49 13.09 -2.56 -0.77
N LEU A 50 13.44 -3.84 -0.94
CA LEU A 50 12.66 -4.95 -0.38
C LEU A 50 12.54 -4.90 1.16
N PRO A 51 13.65 -4.89 1.94
CA PRO A 51 13.52 -4.86 3.40
C PRO A 51 12.91 -3.55 3.92
N ALA A 52 13.03 -2.44 3.19
CA ALA A 52 12.29 -1.22 3.51
C ALA A 52 10.77 -1.42 3.35
N ALA A 53 10.32 -1.98 2.23
CA ALA A 53 8.91 -2.25 1.96
C ALA A 53 8.32 -3.27 2.95
N GLU A 54 9.03 -4.36 3.23
CA GLU A 54 8.58 -5.37 4.21
C GLU A 54 8.49 -4.78 5.62
N ALA A 55 9.45 -3.94 6.02
CA ALA A 55 9.41 -3.25 7.31
C ALA A 55 8.20 -2.31 7.41
N LEU A 56 7.96 -1.48 6.39
CA LEU A 56 6.80 -0.59 6.33
C LEU A 56 5.49 -1.38 6.40
N ALA A 57 5.34 -2.44 5.60
CA ALA A 57 4.16 -3.29 5.61
C ALA A 57 3.93 -3.95 6.98
N SER A 58 4.99 -4.49 7.60
CA SER A 58 4.91 -5.13 8.91
C SER A 58 4.53 -4.15 10.02
N ILE A 59 5.15 -2.97 10.04
CA ILE A 59 4.85 -1.91 11.02
C ILE A 59 3.41 -1.45 10.87
N ALA A 60 2.95 -1.19 9.65
CA ALA A 60 1.59 -0.78 9.38
C ALA A 60 0.57 -1.83 9.84
N ALA A 61 0.83 -3.11 9.54
CA ALA A 61 -0.03 -4.22 9.93
C ALA A 61 -0.09 -4.37 11.46
N ALA A 62 1.05 -4.27 12.15
CA ALA A 62 1.14 -4.36 13.60
C ALA A 62 0.41 -3.21 14.32
N LYS A 63 0.46 -2.00 13.75
CA LYS A 63 -0.23 -0.82 14.31
C LYS A 63 -1.71 -0.75 13.94
N ARG A 64 -2.23 -1.70 13.15
CA ARG A 64 -3.60 -1.75 12.61
C ARG A 64 -4.04 -0.42 11.99
N ARG A 65 -3.16 0.21 11.22
CA ARG A 65 -3.42 1.54 10.67
C ARG A 65 -4.02 1.47 9.28
N MET A 66 -4.87 2.46 9.01
CA MET A 66 -5.36 2.72 7.67
C MET A 66 -4.19 3.25 6.82
N VAL A 67 -3.61 2.36 6.04
CA VAL A 67 -2.69 2.72 4.96
C VAL A 67 -3.51 3.02 3.71
N SER A 68 -3.16 4.08 2.99
CA SER A 68 -3.88 4.43 1.77
C SER A 68 -3.82 3.29 0.75
N ARG A 69 -4.77 3.25 -0.19
CA ARG A 69 -4.74 2.25 -1.27
C ARG A 69 -3.49 2.41 -2.14
N GLU A 70 -3.05 3.64 -2.35
CA GLU A 70 -1.86 3.97 -3.13
C GLU A 70 -0.60 3.42 -2.46
N ASP A 71 -0.39 3.73 -1.17
CA ASP A 71 0.77 3.26 -0.41
C ASP A 71 0.81 1.73 -0.34
N ARG A 72 -0.35 1.06 -0.17
CA ARG A 72 -0.42 -0.42 -0.19
C ARG A 72 -0.04 -1.00 -1.55
N ASN A 73 -0.48 -0.37 -2.64
CA ASN A 73 -0.10 -0.80 -3.98
C ASN A 73 1.41 -0.62 -4.21
N ILE A 74 2.00 0.49 -3.76
CA ILE A 74 3.45 0.72 -3.85
C ILE A 74 4.20 -0.39 -3.10
N LEU A 75 3.84 -0.65 -1.84
CA LEU A 75 4.48 -1.69 -1.05
C LEU A 75 4.32 -3.08 -1.69
N ARG A 76 3.12 -3.38 -2.22
CA ARG A 76 2.85 -4.65 -2.93
C ARG A 76 3.75 -4.80 -4.16
N THR A 77 3.79 -3.80 -5.02
CA THR A 77 4.58 -3.82 -6.26
C THR A 77 6.05 -4.03 -5.96
N VAL A 78 6.61 -3.33 -4.96
CA VAL A 78 8.01 -3.52 -4.55
C VAL A 78 8.24 -4.95 -4.08
N ILE A 79 7.42 -5.44 -3.14
CA ILE A 79 7.61 -6.78 -2.57
C ILE A 79 7.46 -7.86 -3.64
N GLU A 80 6.45 -7.77 -4.52
CA GLU A 80 6.27 -8.69 -5.66
C GLU A 80 7.47 -8.65 -6.62
N THR A 81 7.98 -7.46 -6.95
CA THR A 81 9.13 -7.30 -7.86
C THR A 81 10.39 -8.00 -7.34
N TYR A 82 10.59 -8.02 -6.02
CA TYR A 82 11.71 -8.70 -5.39
C TYR A 82 11.39 -10.09 -4.84
N ASN A 83 10.22 -10.67 -5.16
CA ASN A 83 9.74 -11.97 -4.66
C ASN A 83 9.73 -12.09 -3.12
N GLY A 84 9.36 -11.01 -2.42
CA GLY A 84 9.27 -10.97 -0.97
C GLY A 84 7.93 -11.45 -0.40
N ASP A 85 7.78 -11.33 0.92
CA ASP A 85 6.60 -11.83 1.64
C ASP A 85 5.43 -10.83 1.66
N LEU A 86 4.30 -11.24 1.07
CA LEU A 86 3.08 -10.43 0.98
C LEU A 86 2.13 -10.60 2.19
N THR A 87 2.46 -11.42 3.17
CA THR A 87 1.60 -11.72 4.33
C THR A 87 1.11 -10.45 5.04
N HIS A 88 2.01 -9.48 5.23
CA HIS A 88 1.67 -8.20 5.87
C HIS A 88 0.77 -7.31 4.99
N ILE A 89 0.95 -7.35 3.66
CA ILE A 89 0.09 -6.64 2.70
C ILE A 89 -1.31 -7.22 2.69
N SER A 90 -1.45 -8.54 2.62
CA SER A 90 -2.76 -9.21 2.70
C SER A 90 -3.50 -8.90 4.01
N SER A 91 -2.74 -8.77 5.12
CA SER A 91 -3.31 -8.35 6.40
C SER A 91 -3.84 -6.90 6.35
N LEU A 92 -3.11 -5.97 5.72
CA LEU A 92 -3.55 -4.59 5.52
C LEU A 92 -4.76 -4.48 4.59
N GLU A 93 -4.82 -5.31 3.54
CA GLU A 93 -5.98 -5.41 2.65
C GLU A 93 -7.23 -5.88 3.38
N SER A 94 -7.11 -6.92 4.19
CA SER A 94 -8.22 -7.46 4.99
C SER A 94 -8.75 -6.43 6.01
N GLN A 95 -7.85 -5.67 6.63
CA GLN A 95 -8.24 -4.61 7.57
C GLN A 95 -9.00 -3.48 6.87
N ALA A 96 -8.56 -3.04 5.69
CA ALA A 96 -9.23 -1.96 4.96
C ALA A 96 -10.61 -2.35 4.41
N VAL A 97 -10.85 -3.63 4.08
CA VAL A 97 -12.20 -4.10 3.68
C VAL A 97 -13.19 -3.98 4.83
N THR A 98 -12.71 -4.18 6.06
CA THR A 98 -13.55 -4.09 7.27
C THR A 98 -13.87 -2.63 7.64
N ASP A 99 -13.00 -1.69 7.27
CA ASP A 99 -13.12 -0.26 7.58
C ASP A 99 -13.87 0.55 6.50
N ALA A 100 -14.05 -0.03 5.30
CA ALA A 100 -14.84 0.60 4.26
C ALA A 100 -16.29 0.78 4.75
N PRO A 101 -16.88 2.00 4.65
CA PRO A 101 -18.24 2.23 5.07
C PRO A 101 -19.14 1.28 4.29
N THR A 102 -19.74 0.32 4.99
CA THR A 102 -20.75 -0.55 4.40
C THR A 102 -21.90 0.35 3.97
N VAL A 103 -21.94 0.72 2.69
CA VAL A 103 -23.05 1.47 2.12
C VAL A 103 -24.27 0.57 2.23
N THR A 104 -25.04 0.77 3.29
CA THR A 104 -26.35 0.13 3.43
C THR A 104 -27.25 0.76 2.38
N ILE A 105 -27.30 0.15 1.20
CA ILE A 105 -28.27 0.53 0.17
C ILE A 105 -29.64 0.13 0.71
N LYS A 106 -30.30 1.06 1.40
CA LYS A 106 -31.68 0.90 1.83
C LYS A 106 -32.54 0.89 0.57
N ALA A 107 -32.93 -0.29 0.12
CA ALA A 107 -33.80 -0.46 -1.04
C ALA A 107 -35.03 0.45 -0.90
N PRO A 108 -35.40 1.24 -1.92
CA PRO A 108 -36.62 2.04 -1.86
C PRO A 108 -37.79 1.07 -1.77
N ARG A 109 -38.57 1.18 -0.68
CA ARG A 109 -39.86 0.49 -0.59
C ARG A 109 -40.76 1.10 -1.65
N LEU A 110 -40.93 0.38 -2.76
CA LEU A 110 -42.00 0.65 -3.71
C LEU A 110 -43.32 0.55 -2.93
N LEU A 111 -43.92 1.71 -2.67
CA LEU A 111 -45.29 1.80 -2.18
C LEU A 111 -46.18 1.07 -3.18
N GLY A 112 -46.80 0.00 -2.71
CA GLY A 112 -47.82 -0.71 -3.46
C GLY A 112 -48.94 0.25 -3.86
N LEU A 113 -49.18 0.32 -5.16
CA LEU A 113 -50.44 0.77 -5.73
C LEU A 113 -51.53 -0.21 -5.29
N ALA A 114 -52.45 0.26 -4.44
CA ALA A 114 -53.76 -0.32 -4.22
C ALA A 114 -54.77 0.81 -4.10
#